data_AF-A0A8J2U6K7-F1
#
_entry.id   AF-A0A8J2U6K7-F1
#
_cell.length_a   1.000
_cell.length_b   1.000
_cell.length_c   1.000
_cell.angle_alpha   90.00
_cell.angle_beta   90.00
_cell.angle_gamma   90.00
#
_symmetry.space_group_name_H-M   'P 1'
#
loop_
_entity.id
_entity.type
_entity.pdbx_description
1 polymer ?
#
loop_
_entity_poly.entity_id
_entity_poly.type
_entity_poly.pdbx_seq_one_letter_code
_entity_poly.pdbx_strand_id
1 'polypeptide(L)'
;MTIQELFGTIQGIVNAGNEVDWLIVRKLAEQFPTDNRERFSFIKEEERIDEPFRFNQGFVTIEDVEFDEFKSLLRKVIQDNSENLTALGNLFVLQNRVSGPYSENEDLTEFFKGEVGIDRLPLLFETLMKSLNEQFFAHTSIDRDTVLTTDDWLKSFGHSAMAGRAHEVLVAVLLLISEDIQNGVDFRYVRQMKPSIRAVLCDFWGMGISMAPGEVQAVITEGKEVPFLAAYLIDRSKGRFAMPDWMALDRIRDMFLDWKRTGKYLLEQVLGGRQGYGTPGVGQQTLSNFVRLVVSEVLISDSADSLAWIDGLEFPADMIGVFSCISEDGIAYSSIPVPVKQRLFQVVLRGIKQILGEVDVFLGENEGHEGPSYWALSDPKFQLMLCGLLVLYLDVGDGDSRKQFKHLCFEIKFLFYGAYKTSSLAKRLAEMLLLTVLSADEFTTESDELFSGLDILQRDIVDTILVPYVHEIEREEEIWNPEFEGVVGMVRSDNLLVNDALARIKNSVLFSKYNILFTAIEEIAVARWPYMDGRKVPFRETGPGKGVNTSLKKKNRMNKSE
;
A
#
# COMPACT_ATOMS: atom_id res chain seq x y z
N MET A 1 15.38 -23.02 44.49
CA MET A 1 16.40 -21.96 44.32
C MET A 1 16.09 -20.84 45.29
N THR A 2 17.08 -20.32 46.03
CA THR A 2 16.86 -19.10 46.82
C THR A 2 17.04 -17.86 45.94
N ILE A 3 16.34 -16.78 46.25
CA ILE A 3 16.48 -15.50 45.54
C ILE A 3 17.93 -14.95 45.59
N GLN A 4 18.69 -15.27 46.63
CA GLN A 4 20.12 -14.93 46.74
C GLN A 4 21.01 -15.68 45.74
N GLU A 5 20.70 -16.95 45.45
CA GLU A 5 21.40 -17.71 44.40
C GLU A 5 21.09 -17.13 43.02
N LEU A 6 19.82 -16.79 42.77
CA LEU A 6 19.41 -16.11 41.54
C LEU A 6 20.16 -14.78 41.35
N PHE A 7 20.29 -13.99 42.42
CA PHE A 7 21.03 -12.74 42.43
C PHE A 7 22.52 -12.92 42.09
N GLY A 8 23.19 -13.87 42.73
CA GLY A 8 24.60 -14.16 42.45
C GLY A 8 24.84 -14.53 40.99
N THR A 9 23.94 -15.33 40.40
CA THR A 9 24.00 -15.71 38.99
C THR A 9 23.71 -14.53 38.06
N ILE A 10 22.68 -13.72 38.35
CA ILE A 10 22.36 -12.51 37.56
C ILE A 10 23.55 -11.56 37.56
N GLN A 11 24.11 -11.24 38.73
CA GLN A 11 25.23 -10.32 38.84
C GLN A 11 26.49 -10.88 38.16
N GLY A 12 26.73 -12.19 38.24
CA GLY A 12 27.81 -12.86 37.53
C GLY A 12 27.68 -12.75 36.01
N ILE A 13 26.49 -13.00 35.45
CA ILE A 13 26.26 -12.93 34.00
C ILE A 13 26.29 -11.49 33.49
N VAL A 14 25.65 -10.57 34.21
CA VAL A 14 25.58 -9.15 33.85
C VAL A 14 26.97 -8.52 33.85
N ASN A 15 27.81 -8.83 34.85
CA ASN A 15 29.15 -8.25 34.97
C ASN A 15 30.20 -8.91 34.04
N ALA A 16 29.96 -10.15 33.61
CA ALA A 16 30.88 -10.86 32.71
C ALA A 16 30.66 -10.50 31.22
N GLY A 17 29.50 -9.93 30.88
CA GLY A 17 29.16 -9.57 29.51
C GLY A 17 29.87 -8.30 29.03
N ASN A 18 30.52 -8.37 27.86
CA ASN A 18 31.05 -7.19 27.16
C ASN A 18 30.06 -6.62 26.14
N GLU A 19 28.95 -7.31 25.89
CA GLU A 19 27.91 -6.96 24.92
C GLU A 19 26.51 -7.16 25.53
N VAL A 20 25.51 -6.53 24.92
CA VAL A 20 24.11 -6.72 25.29
C VAL A 20 23.66 -8.10 24.81
N ASP A 21 23.14 -8.89 25.74
CA ASP A 21 22.75 -10.28 25.54
C ASP A 21 21.23 -10.44 25.51
N TRP A 22 20.68 -10.46 24.30
CA TRP A 22 19.25 -10.66 24.06
C TRP A 22 18.73 -12.04 24.45
N LEU A 23 19.62 -13.01 24.72
CA LEU A 23 19.30 -14.37 25.13
C LEU A 23 19.72 -14.64 26.58
N ILE A 24 19.86 -13.60 27.41
CA ILE A 24 20.28 -13.70 28.82
C ILE A 24 19.42 -14.68 29.64
N VAL A 25 18.11 -14.74 29.37
CA VAL A 25 17.20 -15.68 30.04
C VAL A 25 17.54 -17.13 29.72
N ARG A 26 17.96 -17.43 28.48
CA ARG A 26 18.45 -18.76 28.10
C ARG A 26 19.75 -19.10 28.82
N LYS A 27 20.71 -18.16 28.85
CA LYS A 27 21.97 -18.36 29.57
C LYS A 27 21.74 -18.58 31.07
N LEU A 28 20.79 -17.86 31.67
CA LEU A 28 20.38 -18.08 33.06
C LEU A 28 19.83 -19.50 33.23
N ALA A 29 18.90 -19.94 32.39
CA ALA A 29 18.29 -21.27 32.49
C ALA A 29 19.32 -22.42 32.36
N GLU A 30 20.38 -22.24 31.57
CA GLU A 30 21.46 -23.22 31.42
C GLU A 30 22.34 -23.37 32.67
N GLN A 31 22.46 -22.32 33.49
CA GLN A 31 23.26 -22.35 34.73
C GLN A 31 22.52 -22.98 35.92
N PHE A 32 21.21 -23.24 35.80
CA PHE A 32 20.43 -23.85 36.87
C PHE A 32 20.21 -25.36 36.64
N PRO A 33 20.25 -26.19 37.70
CA PRO A 33 19.88 -27.60 37.65
C PRO A 33 18.45 -27.78 37.13
N THR A 34 18.19 -28.90 36.46
CA THR A 34 16.93 -29.22 35.76
C THR A 34 15.68 -29.04 36.63
N ASP A 35 15.81 -29.27 37.94
CA ASP A 35 14.71 -29.20 38.92
C ASP A 35 14.22 -27.76 39.23
N ASN A 36 14.93 -26.72 38.78
CA ASN A 36 14.49 -25.32 38.87
C ASN A 36 14.06 -24.72 37.50
N ARG A 37 14.01 -25.54 36.43
CA ARG A 37 13.63 -25.07 35.08
C ARG A 37 12.15 -24.70 34.94
N GLU A 38 11.29 -25.08 35.88
CA GLU A 38 9.86 -24.74 35.88
C GLU A 38 9.61 -23.22 35.94
N ARG A 39 10.58 -22.43 36.40
CA ARG A 39 10.54 -20.96 36.41
C ARG A 39 10.92 -20.33 35.07
N PHE A 40 11.43 -21.10 34.10
CA PHE A 40 11.82 -20.59 32.79
C PHE A 40 10.88 -21.14 31.71
N SER A 41 10.27 -20.26 30.93
CA SER A 41 9.37 -20.64 29.84
C SER A 41 9.95 -20.24 28.50
N PHE A 42 10.01 -21.19 27.56
CA PHE A 42 10.46 -20.96 26.19
C PHE A 42 9.37 -21.41 25.22
N ILE A 43 8.86 -20.48 24.42
CA ILE A 43 7.89 -20.80 23.37
C ILE A 43 8.68 -21.30 22.15
N LYS A 44 8.52 -22.60 21.83
CA LYS A 44 9.18 -23.35 20.73
C LYS A 44 10.70 -23.53 20.90
N GLU A 45 11.15 -24.76 20.77
CA GLU A 45 12.57 -25.14 20.93
C GLU A 45 13.35 -25.15 19.59
N GLU A 46 12.67 -25.08 18.45
CA GLU A 46 13.31 -25.13 17.13
C GLU A 46 13.81 -23.75 16.68
N GLU A 47 15.04 -23.72 16.14
CA GLU A 47 15.63 -22.54 15.51
C GLU A 47 14.76 -22.10 14.32
N ARG A 48 14.43 -20.82 14.27
CA ARG A 48 13.61 -20.23 13.20
C ARG A 48 14.38 -19.15 12.48
N ILE A 49 14.75 -19.44 11.24
CA ILE A 49 15.51 -18.53 10.36
C ILE A 49 14.74 -17.26 9.99
N ASP A 50 13.44 -17.24 10.22
CA ASP A 50 12.52 -16.12 9.95
C ASP A 50 12.21 -15.26 11.20
N GLU A 51 12.72 -15.62 12.38
CA GLU A 51 12.49 -14.89 13.63
C GLU A 51 13.71 -14.09 14.10
N PRO A 52 13.53 -12.94 14.77
CA PRO A 52 14.62 -12.20 15.39
C PRO A 52 15.48 -13.07 16.30
N PHE A 53 16.80 -12.89 16.23
CA PHE A 53 17.78 -13.68 16.99
C PHE A 53 17.72 -15.21 16.78
N ARG A 54 16.92 -15.72 15.83
CA ARG A 54 16.67 -17.14 15.53
C ARG A 54 15.91 -17.94 16.59
N PHE A 55 15.74 -17.38 17.78
CA PHE A 55 15.18 -18.05 18.94
C PHE A 55 14.28 -17.11 19.72
N ASN A 56 13.22 -17.65 20.31
CA ASN A 56 12.47 -16.93 21.33
C ASN A 56 13.37 -16.66 22.56
N GLN A 57 13.35 -15.43 23.08
CA GLN A 57 14.20 -15.01 24.20
C GLN A 57 13.83 -15.72 25.52
N GLY A 58 12.58 -16.15 25.67
CA GLY A 58 12.05 -16.80 26.87
C GLY A 58 11.57 -15.81 27.95
N PHE A 59 10.93 -16.36 28.98
CA PHE A 59 10.45 -15.64 30.15
C PHE A 59 10.89 -16.32 31.45
N VAL A 60 11.03 -15.55 32.52
CA VAL A 60 11.27 -16.01 33.88
C VAL A 60 10.04 -15.71 34.73
N THR A 61 9.43 -16.74 35.31
CA THR A 61 8.31 -16.59 36.24
C THR A 61 8.83 -16.37 37.66
N ILE A 62 8.40 -15.27 38.29
CA ILE A 62 8.66 -14.97 39.71
C ILE A 62 7.32 -14.98 40.44
N GLU A 63 7.26 -15.73 41.54
CA GLU A 63 6.06 -15.86 42.38
C GLU A 63 5.83 -14.59 43.22
N ASP A 64 4.57 -14.33 43.61
CA ASP A 64 4.18 -13.11 44.36
C ASP A 64 5.01 -12.87 45.62
N VAL A 65 5.23 -13.92 46.41
CA VAL A 65 5.97 -13.84 47.68
C VAL A 65 7.45 -13.48 47.51
N GLU A 66 7.97 -13.57 46.27
CA GLU A 66 9.37 -13.35 45.92
C GLU A 66 9.59 -12.02 45.18
N PHE A 67 8.53 -11.34 44.72
CA PHE A 67 8.63 -10.22 43.79
C PHE A 67 9.22 -8.94 44.42
N ASP A 68 8.84 -8.61 45.66
CA ASP A 68 9.39 -7.47 46.39
C ASP A 68 10.89 -7.64 46.70
N GLU A 69 11.30 -8.88 47.00
CA GLU A 69 12.69 -9.22 47.23
C GLU A 69 13.47 -9.12 45.91
N PHE A 70 12.89 -9.58 44.79
CA PHE A 70 13.44 -9.39 43.45
C PHE A 70 13.64 -7.91 43.10
N LYS A 71 12.63 -7.04 43.32
CA LYS A 71 12.75 -5.59 43.10
C LYS A 71 13.87 -4.96 43.94
N SER A 72 13.95 -5.33 45.22
CA SER A 72 14.97 -4.82 46.13
C SER A 72 16.38 -5.21 45.68
N LEU A 73 16.53 -6.41 45.14
CA LEU A 73 17.78 -6.89 44.59
C LEU A 73 18.12 -6.25 43.25
N LEU A 74 17.14 -6.12 42.36
CA LEU A 74 17.30 -5.46 41.06
C LEU A 74 17.80 -4.01 41.25
N ARG A 75 17.19 -3.26 42.19
CA ARG A 75 17.68 -1.94 42.62
C ARG A 75 19.16 -1.97 42.98
N LYS A 76 19.57 -2.94 43.81
CA LYS A 76 20.98 -3.06 44.22
C LYS A 76 21.91 -3.32 43.03
N VAL A 77 21.56 -4.24 42.11
CA VAL A 77 22.42 -4.52 40.94
C VAL A 77 22.49 -3.32 40.00
N ILE A 78 21.38 -2.59 39.82
CA ILE A 78 21.36 -1.34 39.03
C ILE A 78 22.31 -0.32 39.64
N GLN A 79 22.25 -0.10 40.96
CA GLN A 79 23.12 0.86 41.66
C GLN A 79 24.60 0.46 41.56
N ASP A 80 24.92 -0.83 41.78
CA ASP A 80 26.26 -1.39 41.67
C ASP A 80 26.85 -1.23 40.24
N ASN A 81 25.99 -1.14 39.22
CA ASN A 81 26.37 -1.04 37.81
C ASN A 81 25.95 0.27 37.14
N SER A 82 25.69 1.32 37.92
CA SER A 82 25.16 2.61 37.43
C SER A 82 25.99 3.25 36.30
N GLU A 83 27.29 2.96 36.23
CA GLU A 83 28.20 3.47 35.20
C GLU A 83 28.41 2.52 34.01
N ASN A 84 27.95 1.27 34.09
CA ASN A 84 28.17 0.25 33.07
C ASN A 84 26.90 0.06 32.22
N LEU A 85 26.82 0.77 31.09
CA LEU A 85 25.66 0.73 30.19
C LEU A 85 25.36 -0.66 29.62
N THR A 86 26.38 -1.50 29.39
CA THR A 86 26.17 -2.87 28.93
C THR A 86 25.51 -3.73 30.02
N ALA A 87 26.00 -3.61 31.26
CA ALA A 87 25.41 -4.30 32.39
C ALA A 87 23.96 -3.83 32.64
N LEU A 88 23.72 -2.52 32.61
CA LEU A 88 22.36 -1.96 32.68
C LEU A 88 21.48 -2.45 31.52
N GLY A 89 22.03 -2.58 30.30
CA GLY A 89 21.32 -3.13 29.16
C GLY A 89 20.91 -4.59 29.37
N ASN A 90 21.82 -5.41 29.90
CA ASN A 90 21.53 -6.81 30.23
C ASN A 90 20.48 -6.95 31.33
N LEU A 91 20.52 -6.09 32.35
CA LEU A 91 19.48 -6.02 33.38
C LEU A 91 18.14 -5.58 32.79
N PHE A 92 18.15 -4.63 31.86
CA PHE A 92 16.95 -4.18 31.16
C PHE A 92 16.33 -5.29 30.31
N VAL A 93 17.14 -6.05 29.56
CA VAL A 93 16.64 -7.21 28.80
C VAL A 93 16.02 -8.24 29.73
N LEU A 94 16.69 -8.55 30.85
CA LEU A 94 16.20 -9.52 31.82
C LEU A 94 14.87 -9.11 32.45
N GLN A 95 14.77 -7.86 32.93
CA GLN A 95 13.57 -7.40 33.65
C GLN A 95 12.32 -7.37 32.75
N ASN A 96 12.47 -7.03 31.47
CA ASN A 96 11.39 -7.11 30.48
C ASN A 96 10.93 -8.54 30.15
N ARG A 97 11.63 -9.56 30.65
CA ARG A 97 11.28 -10.97 30.48
C ARG A 97 10.83 -11.63 31.78
N VAL A 98 10.60 -10.85 32.83
CA VAL A 98 10.01 -11.34 34.08
C VAL A 98 8.49 -11.34 33.97
N SER A 99 7.85 -12.47 34.26
CA SER A 99 6.39 -12.59 34.38
C SER A 99 5.97 -12.86 35.83
N GLY A 100 4.97 -12.13 36.33
CA GLY A 100 4.43 -12.29 37.68
C GLY A 100 2.89 -12.09 37.77
N PRO A 101 2.24 -12.52 38.86
CA PRO A 101 0.78 -12.55 38.99
C PRO A 101 0.07 -11.18 38.98
N TYR A 102 0.79 -10.08 39.24
CA TYR A 102 0.28 -8.69 39.23
C TYR A 102 0.68 -7.87 37.99
N SER A 103 0.85 -8.52 36.83
CA SER A 103 1.20 -7.83 35.56
C SER A 103 0.32 -6.63 35.15
N GLU A 104 -0.78 -6.36 35.86
CA GLU A 104 -1.66 -5.21 35.60
C GLU A 104 -1.34 -3.93 36.40
N ASN A 105 -0.54 -3.94 37.48
CA ASN A 105 -0.40 -2.76 38.38
C ASN A 105 1.02 -2.27 38.71
N GLU A 106 2.08 -2.99 38.36
CA GLU A 106 3.46 -2.53 38.64
C GLU A 106 4.34 -2.63 37.40
N ASP A 107 4.51 -1.50 36.71
CA ASP A 107 5.39 -1.40 35.55
C ASP A 107 6.86 -1.45 35.99
N LEU A 108 7.49 -2.62 35.86
CA LEU A 108 8.92 -2.81 36.12
C LEU A 108 9.79 -1.91 35.24
N THR A 109 9.30 -1.47 34.08
CA THR A 109 9.98 -0.50 33.22
C THR A 109 10.06 0.87 33.89
N GLU A 110 8.97 1.36 34.47
CA GLU A 110 8.96 2.63 35.22
C GLU A 110 9.83 2.56 36.48
N PHE A 111 9.78 1.43 37.20
CA PHE A 111 10.71 1.18 38.30
C PHE A 111 12.17 1.26 37.84
N PHE A 112 12.52 0.56 36.76
CA PHE A 112 13.87 0.54 36.21
C PHE A 112 14.33 1.94 35.77
N LYS A 113 13.45 2.70 35.09
CA LYS A 113 13.69 4.08 34.70
C LYS A 113 13.98 4.97 35.91
N GLY A 114 13.21 4.82 36.99
CA GLY A 114 13.39 5.54 38.24
C GLY A 114 14.74 5.28 38.90
N GLU A 115 15.22 4.03 38.90
CA GLU A 115 16.50 3.64 39.52
C GLU A 115 17.71 4.01 38.66
N VAL A 116 17.61 3.96 37.32
CA VAL A 116 18.70 4.35 36.41
C VAL A 116 18.84 5.88 36.32
N GLY A 117 17.73 6.61 36.40
CA GLY A 117 17.70 8.07 36.32
C GLY A 117 17.63 8.62 34.89
N ILE A 118 16.90 9.72 34.73
CA ILE A 118 16.50 10.27 33.42
C ILE A 118 17.66 10.61 32.50
N ASP A 119 18.79 11.07 33.04
CA ASP A 119 19.97 11.48 32.28
C ASP A 119 20.68 10.30 31.60
N ARG A 120 20.51 9.07 32.13
CA ARG A 120 21.16 7.86 31.63
C ARG A 120 20.30 7.10 30.63
N LEU A 121 18.99 7.30 30.63
CA LEU A 121 18.07 6.58 29.73
C LEU A 121 18.39 6.77 28.24
N PRO A 122 18.74 7.97 27.74
CA PRO A 122 19.16 8.13 26.34
C PRO A 122 20.41 7.33 25.99
N LEU A 123 21.41 7.30 26.87
CA LEU A 123 22.67 6.57 26.67
C LEU A 123 22.45 5.05 26.68
N LEU A 124 21.56 4.59 27.58
CA LEU A 124 21.15 3.20 27.63
C LEU A 124 20.38 2.80 26.36
N PHE A 125 19.45 3.65 25.90
CA PHE A 125 18.74 3.46 24.64
C PHE A 125 19.73 3.33 23.47
N GLU A 126 20.69 4.23 23.34
CA GLU A 126 21.71 4.18 22.28
C GLU A 126 22.50 2.86 22.31
N THR A 127 22.85 2.40 23.51
CA THR A 127 23.58 1.14 23.72
C THR A 127 22.75 -0.07 23.28
N LEU A 128 21.48 -0.13 23.71
CA LEU A 128 20.55 -1.20 23.34
C LEU A 128 20.24 -1.17 21.84
N MET A 129 20.00 0.02 21.28
CA MET A 129 19.64 0.18 19.87
C MET A 129 20.81 -0.18 18.94
N LYS A 130 22.05 0.16 19.32
CA LYS A 130 23.24 -0.31 18.60
C LYS A 130 23.27 -1.83 18.52
N SER A 131 23.05 -2.51 19.65
CA SER A 131 23.01 -3.97 19.69
C SER A 131 21.84 -4.55 18.87
N LEU A 132 20.65 -3.94 18.92
CA LEU A 132 19.51 -4.36 18.10
C LEU A 132 19.81 -4.24 16.60
N ASN A 133 20.40 -3.12 16.17
CA ASN A 133 20.75 -2.93 14.77
C ASN A 133 21.69 -4.04 14.27
N GLU A 134 22.67 -4.41 15.09
CA GLU A 134 23.64 -5.46 14.78
C GLU A 134 23.01 -6.86 14.78
N GLN A 135 22.09 -7.16 15.71
CA GLN A 135 21.69 -8.54 16.02
C GLN A 135 20.27 -8.93 15.57
N PHE A 136 19.30 -7.99 15.55
CA PHE A 136 17.85 -8.29 15.47
C PHE A 136 17.43 -9.13 14.25
N PHE A 137 18.15 -9.03 13.13
CA PHE A 137 17.94 -9.84 11.92
C PHE A 137 19.26 -10.15 11.19
N ALA A 138 20.36 -10.23 11.94
CA ALA A 138 21.71 -10.40 11.38
C ALA A 138 21.87 -11.63 10.45
N HIS A 139 21.00 -12.62 10.64
CA HIS A 139 21.03 -13.91 9.95
C HIS A 139 20.12 -13.99 8.73
N THR A 140 19.29 -12.97 8.46
CA THR A 140 18.34 -12.96 7.34
C THR A 140 18.83 -12.06 6.21
N SER A 141 18.12 -12.08 5.09
CA SER A 141 18.31 -11.14 3.98
C SER A 141 17.44 -9.89 4.09
N ILE A 142 16.60 -9.77 5.13
CA ILE A 142 15.59 -8.69 5.25
C ILE A 142 16.24 -7.31 5.18
N ASP A 143 17.45 -7.16 5.74
CA ASP A 143 18.20 -5.89 5.78
C ASP A 143 19.28 -5.76 4.68
N ARG A 144 19.33 -6.65 3.68
CA ARG A 144 20.41 -6.63 2.67
C ARG A 144 20.20 -5.61 1.56
N ASP A 145 18.96 -5.28 1.27
CA ASP A 145 18.63 -4.33 0.20
C ASP A 145 18.70 -2.89 0.72
N THR A 146 19.28 -2.01 -0.10
CA THR A 146 19.39 -0.59 0.27
C THR A 146 18.04 0.07 0.10
N VAL A 147 17.52 0.70 1.15
CA VAL A 147 16.23 1.39 1.13
C VAL A 147 16.45 2.83 0.66
N LEU A 148 16.11 3.11 -0.61
CA LEU A 148 16.41 4.39 -1.27
C LEU A 148 15.17 5.19 -1.66
N THR A 149 14.04 4.52 -1.84
CA THR A 149 12.79 5.09 -2.31
C THR A 149 11.66 4.85 -1.30
N THR A 150 10.55 5.56 -1.50
CA THR A 150 9.35 5.38 -0.67
C THR A 150 8.76 3.98 -0.85
N ASP A 151 8.84 3.41 -2.05
CA ASP A 151 8.40 2.03 -2.31
C ASP A 151 9.26 0.98 -1.60
N ASP A 152 10.58 1.18 -1.52
CA ASP A 152 11.45 0.28 -0.74
C ASP A 152 11.02 0.26 0.75
N TRP A 153 10.63 1.42 1.30
CA TRP A 153 10.09 1.53 2.65
C TRP A 153 8.72 0.89 2.78
N LEU A 154 7.79 1.14 1.85
CA LEU A 154 6.45 0.54 1.86
C LEU A 154 6.52 -1.00 1.76
N LYS A 155 7.42 -1.53 0.93
CA LYS A 155 7.71 -2.98 0.87
C LYS A 155 8.27 -3.50 2.19
N SER A 156 9.17 -2.75 2.82
CA SER A 156 9.73 -3.11 4.13
C SER A 156 8.64 -3.15 5.22
N PHE A 157 7.70 -2.21 5.21
CA PHE A 157 6.55 -2.20 6.13
C PHE A 157 5.70 -3.46 5.91
N GLY A 158 5.31 -3.75 4.66
CA GLY A 158 4.51 -4.93 4.33
C GLY A 158 5.16 -6.27 4.70
N HIS A 159 6.49 -6.41 4.56
CA HIS A 159 7.22 -7.61 4.98
C HIS A 159 7.28 -7.76 6.51
N SER A 160 7.26 -6.65 7.25
CA SER A 160 7.41 -6.65 8.70
C SER A 160 6.21 -7.24 9.45
N ALA A 161 5.01 -7.16 8.86
CA ALA A 161 3.78 -7.77 9.35
C ALA A 161 3.85 -9.32 9.46
N MET A 162 4.84 -9.96 8.82
CA MET A 162 5.01 -11.43 8.84
C MET A 162 5.99 -11.95 9.89
N ALA A 163 6.80 -11.08 10.51
CA ALA A 163 7.63 -11.49 11.63
C ALA A 163 6.73 -11.69 12.86
N GLY A 164 6.85 -12.81 13.58
CA GLY A 164 6.01 -13.10 14.77
C GLY A 164 6.37 -12.29 16.02
N ARG A 165 5.85 -12.73 17.19
CA ARG A 165 5.84 -12.14 18.56
C ARG A 165 7.15 -11.54 19.15
N ALA A 166 8.24 -11.44 18.40
CA ALA A 166 9.50 -10.83 18.83
C ALA A 166 9.46 -9.28 18.94
N HIS A 167 8.31 -8.65 18.66
CA HIS A 167 8.19 -7.20 18.61
C HIS A 167 8.14 -6.50 19.98
N GLU A 168 7.86 -7.21 21.07
CA GLU A 168 7.76 -6.65 22.42
C GLU A 168 9.06 -6.00 22.89
N VAL A 169 10.21 -6.51 22.44
CA VAL A 169 11.54 -5.97 22.80
C VAL A 169 11.74 -4.56 22.30
N LEU A 170 11.33 -4.30 21.05
CA LEU A 170 11.50 -2.99 20.43
C LEU A 170 10.66 -1.95 21.16
N VAL A 171 9.43 -2.32 21.54
CA VAL A 171 8.53 -1.48 22.34
C VAL A 171 9.14 -1.20 23.70
N ALA A 172 9.62 -2.22 24.41
CA ALA A 172 10.27 -2.04 25.70
C ALA A 172 11.45 -1.05 25.59
N VAL A 173 12.34 -1.23 24.61
CA VAL A 173 13.48 -0.32 24.41
C VAL A 173 13.02 1.11 24.10
N LEU A 174 11.96 1.30 23.32
CA LEU A 174 11.38 2.63 23.09
C LEU A 174 10.78 3.26 24.36
N LEU A 175 10.21 2.46 25.26
CA LEU A 175 9.61 2.96 26.49
C LEU A 175 10.64 3.57 27.47
N LEU A 176 11.94 3.35 27.23
CA LEU A 176 13.01 4.05 27.94
C LEU A 176 13.04 5.55 27.64
N ILE A 177 12.64 5.95 26.42
CA ILE A 177 12.76 7.33 25.91
C ILE A 177 11.42 7.97 25.58
N SER A 178 10.32 7.22 25.59
CA SER A 178 8.97 7.71 25.40
C SER A 178 8.02 7.04 26.38
N GLU A 179 7.08 7.79 26.96
CA GLU A 179 6.01 7.23 27.79
C GLU A 179 4.91 6.59 26.93
N ASP A 180 4.77 7.04 25.68
CA ASP A 180 3.77 6.55 24.74
C ASP A 180 4.33 6.56 23.32
N ILE A 181 4.63 5.36 22.83
CA ILE A 181 5.22 5.19 21.50
C ILE A 181 4.27 5.61 20.37
N GLN A 182 2.95 5.62 20.59
CA GLN A 182 1.94 5.97 19.57
C GLN A 182 1.75 7.49 19.46
N ASN A 183 1.88 8.20 20.59
CA ASN A 183 1.77 9.66 20.67
C ASN A 183 3.07 10.41 20.37
N GLY A 184 4.18 9.70 20.16
CA GLY A 184 5.38 10.26 19.55
C GLY A 184 6.68 9.77 20.17
N VAL A 185 7.58 9.29 19.31
CA VAL A 185 9.00 9.10 19.59
C VAL A 185 9.75 10.19 18.85
N ASP A 186 10.66 10.87 19.56
CA ASP A 186 11.53 11.89 18.98
C ASP A 186 12.36 11.28 17.83
N PHE A 187 12.31 11.93 16.66
CA PHE A 187 12.93 11.43 15.43
C PHE A 187 14.44 11.24 15.56
N ARG A 188 15.12 11.96 16.45
CA ARG A 188 16.56 11.76 16.71
C ARG A 188 16.89 10.35 17.19
N TYR A 189 15.93 9.65 17.80
CA TYR A 189 16.08 8.25 18.19
C TYR A 189 15.64 7.30 17.08
N VAL A 190 14.56 7.64 16.38
CA VAL A 190 14.07 6.87 15.22
C VAL A 190 15.15 6.73 14.16
N ARG A 191 15.87 7.82 13.85
CA ARG A 191 16.96 7.82 12.86
C ARG A 191 18.12 6.87 13.17
N GLN A 192 18.27 6.45 14.43
CA GLN A 192 19.33 5.53 14.84
C GLN A 192 18.97 4.07 14.54
N MET A 193 17.69 3.77 14.32
CA MET A 193 17.20 2.42 14.05
C MET A 193 17.47 2.06 12.59
N LYS A 194 17.82 0.80 12.34
CA LYS A 194 17.87 0.25 10.98
C LYS A 194 16.46 0.08 10.38
N PRO A 195 16.32 -0.05 9.05
CA PRO A 195 15.03 -0.07 8.38
C PRO A 195 14.03 -1.11 8.90
N SER A 196 14.44 -2.37 9.11
CA SER A 196 13.53 -3.42 9.61
C SER A 196 12.95 -3.10 10.99
N ILE A 197 13.71 -2.47 11.89
CA ILE A 197 13.23 -2.06 13.21
C ILE A 197 12.18 -0.97 13.08
N ARG A 198 12.46 0.06 12.25
CA ARG A 198 11.50 1.15 12.00
C ARG A 198 10.22 0.62 11.37
N ALA A 199 10.33 -0.28 10.41
CA ALA A 199 9.20 -0.90 9.73
C ALA A 199 8.26 -1.61 10.72
N VAL A 200 8.81 -2.49 11.57
CA VAL A 200 8.05 -3.19 12.61
C VAL A 200 7.35 -2.21 13.55
N LEU A 201 8.04 -1.16 13.98
CA LEU A 201 7.49 -0.19 14.94
C LEU A 201 6.40 0.69 14.33
N CYS A 202 6.55 1.12 13.08
CA CYS A 202 5.56 1.93 12.40
C CYS A 202 4.30 1.14 12.02
N ASP A 203 4.47 0.01 11.31
CA ASP A 203 3.37 -0.78 10.75
C ASP A 203 2.59 -1.53 11.85
N PHE A 204 3.28 -2.32 12.68
CA PHE A 204 2.61 -3.18 13.67
C PHE A 204 2.17 -2.41 14.92
N TRP A 205 3.04 -1.54 15.46
CA TRP A 205 2.78 -0.85 16.74
C TRP A 205 2.19 0.55 16.59
N GLY A 206 2.14 1.10 15.37
CA GLY A 206 1.61 2.43 15.12
C GLY A 206 2.47 3.56 15.70
N MET A 207 3.80 3.36 15.77
CA MET A 207 4.71 4.34 16.38
C MET A 207 4.50 5.75 15.81
N GLY A 208 4.20 6.70 16.68
CA GLY A 208 4.16 8.13 16.39
C GLY A 208 5.58 8.68 16.23
N ILE A 209 5.80 9.60 15.30
CA ILE A 209 7.08 10.31 15.14
C ILE A 209 6.87 11.78 15.50
N SER A 210 7.58 12.23 16.53
CA SER A 210 7.61 13.63 16.94
C SER A 210 8.86 14.30 16.39
N MET A 211 8.69 15.51 15.87
CA MET A 211 9.78 16.36 15.37
C MET A 211 9.46 17.82 15.65
N ALA A 212 10.48 18.60 16.00
CA ALA A 212 10.34 20.05 16.02
C ALA A 212 10.26 20.59 14.57
N PRO A 213 9.55 21.71 14.30
CA PRO A 213 9.43 22.25 12.94
C PRO A 213 10.78 22.51 12.24
N GLY A 214 11.80 22.95 12.98
CA GLY A 214 13.15 23.16 12.44
C GLY A 214 13.89 21.86 12.10
N GLU A 215 13.59 20.77 12.81
CA GLU A 215 14.17 19.45 12.55
C GLU A 215 13.60 18.87 11.25
N VAL A 216 12.28 18.98 11.04
CA VAL A 216 11.60 18.51 9.83
C VAL A 216 12.24 19.15 8.58
N GLN A 217 12.45 20.47 8.60
CA GLN A 217 13.08 21.18 7.49
C GLN A 217 14.52 20.72 7.27
N ALA A 218 15.29 20.49 8.34
CA ALA A 218 16.66 20.01 8.24
C ALA A 218 16.72 18.62 7.59
N VAL A 219 15.79 17.73 7.96
CA VAL A 219 15.66 16.38 7.39
C VAL A 219 15.28 16.43 5.91
N ILE A 220 14.33 17.29 5.54
CA ILE A 220 13.94 17.51 4.14
C ILE A 220 15.13 18.03 3.32
N THR A 221 15.90 18.97 3.87
CA THR A 221 17.07 19.55 3.20
C THR A 221 18.20 18.54 3.05
N GLU A 222 18.42 17.67 4.05
CA GLU A 222 19.37 16.56 3.95
C GLU A 222 18.96 15.54 2.88
N GLY A 223 17.65 15.36 2.67
CA GLY A 223 17.09 14.58 1.57
C GLY A 223 17.19 13.07 1.70
N LYS A 224 17.97 12.54 2.66
CA LYS A 224 18.19 11.09 2.83
C LYS A 224 17.00 10.36 3.45
N GLU A 225 16.33 10.99 4.42
CA GLU A 225 15.23 10.38 5.18
C GLU A 225 13.85 10.77 4.65
N VAL A 226 13.79 11.60 3.60
CA VAL A 226 12.54 12.01 2.92
C VAL A 226 11.72 10.81 2.44
N PRO A 227 12.32 9.75 1.83
CA PRO A 227 11.57 8.56 1.45
C PRO A 227 10.93 7.82 2.62
N PHE A 228 11.61 7.77 3.77
CA PHE A 228 11.06 7.18 4.99
C PHE A 228 9.86 7.98 5.50
N LEU A 229 9.99 9.31 5.58
CA LEU A 229 8.90 10.17 6.04
C LEU A 229 7.67 10.10 5.12
N ALA A 230 7.86 10.03 3.80
CA ALA A 230 6.77 9.85 2.85
C ALA A 230 6.07 8.50 3.05
N ALA A 231 6.81 7.40 3.17
CA ALA A 231 6.25 6.07 3.41
C ALA A 231 5.49 6.02 4.74
N TYR A 232 6.07 6.62 5.79
CA TYR A 232 5.45 6.75 7.09
C TYR A 232 4.11 7.47 7.04
N LEU A 233 4.01 8.59 6.32
CA LEU A 233 2.75 9.33 6.18
C LEU A 233 1.69 8.52 5.41
N ILE A 234 2.09 7.85 4.32
CA ILE A 234 1.22 6.99 3.50
C ILE A 234 0.66 5.83 4.32
N ASP A 235 1.51 5.18 5.12
CA ASP A 235 1.12 4.03 5.92
C ASP A 235 0.22 4.45 7.09
N ARG A 236 0.66 5.46 7.84
CA ARG A 236 -0.07 5.98 9.00
C ARG A 236 -1.44 6.53 8.63
N SER A 237 -1.60 7.13 7.45
CA SER A 237 -2.87 7.68 7.00
C SER A 237 -3.95 6.62 6.75
N LYS A 238 -3.55 5.35 6.51
CA LYS A 238 -4.45 4.20 6.37
C LYS A 238 -4.91 3.66 7.74
N GLY A 239 -4.13 3.92 8.79
CA GLY A 239 -4.37 3.44 10.14
C GLY A 239 -5.41 4.24 10.92
N ARG A 240 -5.61 3.84 12.19
CA ARG A 240 -6.45 4.58 13.16
C ARG A 240 -5.70 5.67 13.93
N PHE A 241 -4.40 5.81 13.67
CA PHE A 241 -3.53 6.69 14.43
C PHE A 241 -3.62 8.13 13.92
N ALA A 242 -3.44 9.10 14.82
CA ALA A 242 -3.40 10.51 14.46
C ALA A 242 -2.19 10.81 13.58
N MET A 243 -2.37 11.62 12.55
CA MET A 243 -1.26 12.11 11.73
C MET A 243 -0.32 12.98 12.59
N PRO A 244 0.99 13.01 12.27
CA PRO A 244 1.92 13.82 13.03
C PRO A 244 1.65 15.31 12.84
N ASP A 245 1.85 16.11 13.90
CA ASP A 245 1.62 17.57 13.89
C ASP A 245 2.52 18.33 12.91
N TRP A 246 3.64 17.72 12.51
CA TRP A 246 4.54 18.30 11.51
C TRP A 246 4.09 18.06 10.06
N MET A 247 3.02 17.30 9.82
CA MET A 247 2.44 17.14 8.49
C MET A 247 1.78 18.46 8.05
N ALA A 248 2.48 19.21 7.20
CA ALA A 248 2.02 20.49 6.65
C ALA A 248 2.22 20.56 5.13
N LEU A 249 1.46 21.42 4.45
CA LEU A 249 1.43 21.53 2.99
C LEU A 249 2.81 21.81 2.38
N ASP A 250 3.59 22.72 2.98
CA ASP A 250 4.95 23.04 2.53
C ASP A 250 5.87 21.80 2.56
N ARG A 251 5.71 20.95 3.59
CA ARG A 251 6.45 19.69 3.74
C ARG A 251 6.05 18.66 2.72
N ILE A 252 4.75 18.50 2.50
CA ILE A 252 4.23 17.62 1.44
C ILE A 252 4.70 18.10 0.08
N ARG A 253 4.73 19.42 -0.17
CA ARG A 253 5.27 19.99 -1.42
C ARG A 253 6.73 19.62 -1.61
N ASP A 254 7.58 19.85 -0.62
CA ASP A 254 9.01 19.51 -0.71
C ASP A 254 9.23 18.02 -0.97
N MET A 255 8.49 17.15 -0.26
CA MET A 255 8.52 15.70 -0.48
C MET A 255 7.99 15.32 -1.88
N PHE A 256 6.96 15.99 -2.37
CA PHE A 256 6.35 15.66 -3.65
C PHE A 256 7.24 16.05 -4.85
N LEU A 257 7.97 17.16 -4.74
CA LEU A 257 8.86 17.64 -5.80
C LEU A 257 10.09 16.75 -6.00
N ASP A 258 10.48 15.93 -5.01
CA ASP A 258 11.39 14.81 -5.22
C ASP A 258 10.66 13.64 -5.92
N TRP A 259 10.31 13.88 -7.18
CA TRP A 259 9.38 13.04 -7.94
C TRP A 259 9.76 11.55 -7.91
N LYS A 260 11.02 11.23 -8.19
CA LYS A 260 11.47 9.84 -8.38
C LYS A 260 11.52 9.03 -7.08
N ARG A 261 11.86 9.65 -5.95
CA ARG A 261 12.04 8.92 -4.68
C ARG A 261 10.78 8.92 -3.83
N THR A 262 9.94 9.94 -3.95
CA THR A 262 8.81 10.19 -3.04
C THR A 262 7.55 10.64 -3.76
N GLY A 263 7.63 11.61 -4.67
CA GLY A 263 6.44 12.21 -5.30
C GLY A 263 5.55 11.22 -6.04
N LYS A 264 6.15 10.33 -6.85
CA LYS A 264 5.43 9.27 -7.58
C LYS A 264 4.59 8.41 -6.63
N TYR A 265 5.20 7.97 -5.54
CA TYR A 265 4.54 7.11 -4.57
C TYR A 265 3.49 7.84 -3.73
N LEU A 266 3.68 9.13 -3.45
CA LEU A 266 2.62 9.95 -2.85
C LEU A 266 1.41 10.07 -3.79
N LEU A 267 1.63 10.32 -5.08
CA LEU A 267 0.55 10.36 -6.07
C LEU A 267 -0.18 9.01 -6.15
N GLU A 268 0.58 7.93 -6.40
CA GLU A 268 0.05 6.59 -6.59
C GLU A 268 -0.66 6.08 -5.33
N GLN A 269 -0.04 6.16 -4.14
CA GLN A 269 -0.59 5.51 -2.95
C GLN A 269 -1.71 6.31 -2.28
N VAL A 270 -1.69 7.65 -2.39
CA VAL A 270 -2.69 8.51 -1.74
C VAL A 270 -3.89 8.73 -2.67
N LEU A 271 -3.64 8.97 -3.96
CA LEU A 271 -4.67 9.34 -4.93
C LEU A 271 -4.95 8.25 -5.96
N GLY A 272 -3.93 7.55 -6.45
CA GLY A 272 -4.08 6.47 -7.45
C GLY A 272 -4.54 5.11 -6.87
N GLY A 273 -4.34 4.87 -5.59
CA GLY A 273 -4.49 3.55 -4.98
C GLY A 273 -5.95 3.15 -4.81
N ARG A 274 -6.20 1.83 -4.88
CA ARG A 274 -7.48 1.23 -4.46
C ARG A 274 -7.67 1.54 -2.98
N GLN A 275 -8.56 2.48 -2.66
CA GLN A 275 -8.95 2.67 -1.27
C GLN A 275 -9.70 1.40 -0.83
N GLY A 276 -9.27 0.80 0.27
CA GLY A 276 -9.99 -0.33 0.86
C GLY A 276 -11.44 0.05 1.14
N TYR A 277 -12.34 -0.93 1.16
CA TYR A 277 -13.76 -0.69 1.46
C TYR A 277 -13.92 0.04 2.80
N GLY A 278 -14.34 1.31 2.76
CA GLY A 278 -14.58 2.13 3.93
C GLY A 278 -14.48 3.62 3.66
N THR A 279 -15.06 4.45 4.53
CA THR A 279 -14.87 5.90 4.47
C THR A 279 -13.43 6.23 4.88
N PRO A 280 -12.65 6.97 4.06
CA PRO A 280 -11.28 7.33 4.42
C PRO A 280 -11.27 8.13 5.73
N GLY A 281 -10.34 7.80 6.63
CA GLY A 281 -10.16 8.50 7.89
C GLY A 281 -9.68 9.94 7.71
N VAL A 282 -9.75 10.75 8.77
CA VAL A 282 -9.36 12.18 8.75
C VAL A 282 -7.90 12.36 8.29
N GLY A 283 -7.00 11.47 8.69
CA GLY A 283 -5.59 11.49 8.29
C GLY A 283 -5.41 11.31 6.78
N GLN A 284 -6.04 10.28 6.21
CA GLN A 284 -6.06 10.06 4.76
C GLN A 284 -6.65 11.25 4.01
N GLN A 285 -7.78 11.79 4.47
CA GLN A 285 -8.40 12.95 3.82
C GLN A 285 -7.46 14.16 3.83
N THR A 286 -6.78 14.42 4.96
CA THR A 286 -5.85 15.54 5.07
C THR A 286 -4.64 15.37 4.14
N LEU A 287 -4.02 14.19 4.13
CA LEU A 287 -2.90 13.89 3.24
C LEU A 287 -3.33 13.97 1.77
N SER A 288 -4.48 13.39 1.41
CA SER A 288 -5.04 13.50 0.05
C SER A 288 -5.26 14.95 -0.35
N ASN A 289 -5.77 15.81 0.55
CA ASN A 289 -5.98 17.22 0.25
C ASN A 289 -4.64 17.94 0.01
N PHE A 290 -3.61 17.68 0.80
CA PHE A 290 -2.29 18.28 0.56
C PHE A 290 -1.68 17.81 -0.77
N VAL A 291 -1.73 16.52 -1.08
CA VAL A 291 -1.23 16.01 -2.37
C VAL A 291 -2.02 16.61 -3.53
N ARG A 292 -3.36 16.72 -3.43
CA ARG A 292 -4.21 17.37 -4.44
C ARG A 292 -3.83 18.84 -4.66
N LEU A 293 -3.54 19.58 -3.59
CA LEU A 293 -3.12 20.98 -3.69
C LEU A 293 -1.78 21.10 -4.44
N VAL A 294 -0.80 20.23 -4.15
CA VAL A 294 0.49 20.26 -4.85
C VAL A 294 0.33 19.86 -6.31
N VAL A 295 -0.45 18.82 -6.61
CA VAL A 295 -0.77 18.43 -8.00
C VAL A 295 -1.46 19.58 -8.74
N SER A 296 -2.39 20.28 -8.09
CA SER A 296 -3.06 21.46 -8.63
C SER A 296 -2.09 22.57 -8.97
N GLU A 297 -1.19 22.94 -8.05
CA GLU A 297 -0.15 23.95 -8.28
C GLU A 297 0.71 23.62 -9.51
N VAL A 298 1.07 22.35 -9.68
CA VAL A 298 1.88 21.91 -10.82
C VAL A 298 1.09 21.95 -12.12
N LEU A 299 -0.17 21.51 -12.12
CA LEU A 299 -1.02 21.41 -13.32
C LEU A 299 -1.53 22.76 -13.84
N ILE A 300 -1.72 23.76 -12.98
CA ILE A 300 -2.17 25.11 -13.40
C ILE A 300 -1.02 26.02 -13.84
N SER A 301 0.21 25.52 -13.85
CA SER A 301 1.43 26.25 -14.19
C SER A 301 2.07 25.70 -15.47
N ASP A 302 2.47 26.57 -16.38
CA ASP A 302 3.23 26.23 -17.60
C ASP A 302 4.75 26.44 -17.45
N SER A 303 5.23 26.50 -16.19
CA SER A 303 6.66 26.64 -15.88
C SER A 303 7.48 25.44 -16.37
N ALA A 304 8.78 25.64 -16.59
CA ALA A 304 9.69 24.58 -17.01
C ALA A 304 9.68 23.39 -16.03
N ASP A 305 9.60 23.66 -14.74
CA ASP A 305 9.56 22.63 -13.69
C ASP A 305 8.24 21.85 -13.72
N SER A 306 7.11 22.53 -13.91
CA SER A 306 5.81 21.89 -14.09
C SER A 306 5.79 20.97 -15.30
N LEU A 307 6.30 21.45 -16.44
CA LEU A 307 6.36 20.66 -17.67
C LEU A 307 7.32 19.47 -17.54
N ALA A 308 8.46 19.64 -16.86
CA ALA A 308 9.40 18.55 -16.58
C ALA A 308 8.80 17.48 -15.67
N TRP A 309 8.00 17.87 -14.68
CA TRP A 309 7.24 16.93 -13.85
C TRP A 309 6.23 16.14 -14.68
N ILE A 310 5.43 16.82 -15.52
CA ILE A 310 4.45 16.16 -16.42
C ILE A 310 5.17 15.17 -17.34
N ASP A 311 6.30 15.56 -17.93
CA ASP A 311 7.08 14.69 -18.81
C ASP A 311 7.63 13.43 -18.12
N GLY A 312 7.69 13.42 -16.78
CA GLY A 312 8.13 12.31 -15.94
C GLY A 312 7.02 11.40 -15.44
N LEU A 313 5.75 11.66 -15.78
CA LEU A 313 4.61 10.80 -15.45
C LEU A 313 4.62 9.51 -16.29
N GLU A 314 4.16 8.43 -15.69
CA GLU A 314 4.02 7.11 -16.31
C GLU A 314 2.54 6.73 -16.48
N PHE A 315 2.17 6.34 -17.70
CA PHE A 315 0.85 5.80 -17.99
C PHE A 315 0.83 4.27 -17.83
N PRO A 316 -0.20 3.68 -17.19
CA PRO A 316 -1.40 4.34 -16.62
C PRO A 316 -1.26 4.76 -15.15
N ALA A 317 -0.25 4.29 -14.43
CA ALA A 317 -0.21 4.32 -12.96
C ALA A 317 -0.37 5.72 -12.36
N ASP A 318 0.40 6.69 -12.84
CA ASP A 318 0.35 8.07 -12.33
C ASP A 318 -0.92 8.81 -12.79
N MET A 319 -1.40 8.49 -13.99
CA MET A 319 -2.53 9.17 -14.60
C MET A 319 -3.83 8.95 -13.83
N ILE A 320 -3.99 7.79 -13.15
CA ILE A 320 -5.14 7.55 -12.26
C ILE A 320 -5.19 8.61 -11.16
N GLY A 321 -4.05 8.90 -10.51
CA GLY A 321 -3.96 9.92 -9.47
C GLY A 321 -4.17 11.34 -10.00
N VAL A 322 -3.61 11.65 -11.17
CA VAL A 322 -3.79 12.95 -11.86
C VAL A 322 -5.26 13.20 -12.17
N PHE A 323 -5.95 12.24 -12.79
CA PHE A 323 -7.35 12.43 -13.17
C PHE A 323 -8.31 12.35 -11.98
N SER A 324 -7.99 11.60 -10.92
CA SER A 324 -8.74 11.73 -9.66
C SER A 324 -8.67 13.16 -9.11
N CYS A 325 -7.56 13.89 -9.28
CA CYS A 325 -7.47 15.31 -8.90
C CYS A 325 -8.36 16.21 -9.76
N ILE A 326 -8.37 15.98 -11.08
CA ILE A 326 -9.11 16.80 -12.03
C ILE A 326 -10.63 16.59 -11.85
N SER A 327 -11.07 15.36 -11.60
CA SER A 327 -12.51 15.02 -11.58
C SER A 327 -13.23 15.24 -10.25
N GLU A 328 -12.55 15.09 -9.10
CA GLU A 328 -13.20 15.18 -7.77
C GLU A 328 -13.15 16.59 -7.15
N ASP A 329 -13.60 17.62 -7.88
CA ASP A 329 -13.63 19.03 -7.45
C ASP A 329 -12.27 19.68 -7.09
N GLY A 330 -11.15 19.01 -7.42
CA GLY A 330 -9.81 19.49 -7.05
C GLY A 330 -9.26 20.57 -7.98
N ILE A 331 -9.54 20.48 -9.29
CA ILE A 331 -8.99 21.37 -10.33
C ILE A 331 -10.02 21.53 -11.45
N ALA A 332 -10.42 22.76 -11.77
CA ALA A 332 -11.25 22.99 -12.94
C ALA A 332 -10.45 22.67 -14.22
N TYR A 333 -10.94 21.79 -15.10
CA TYR A 333 -10.23 21.44 -16.33
C TYR A 333 -9.90 22.68 -17.21
N SER A 334 -10.76 23.70 -17.16
CA SER A 334 -10.56 24.98 -17.84
C SER A 334 -9.41 25.84 -17.29
N SER A 335 -8.97 25.61 -16.04
CA SER A 335 -7.83 26.35 -15.47
C SER A 335 -6.48 25.75 -15.85
N ILE A 336 -6.45 24.55 -16.45
CA ILE A 336 -5.23 23.90 -16.90
C ILE A 336 -4.78 24.53 -18.23
N PRO A 337 -3.55 25.07 -18.32
CA PRO A 337 -3.04 25.66 -19.55
C PRO A 337 -2.98 24.67 -20.71
N VAL A 338 -3.22 25.15 -21.94
CA VAL A 338 -3.14 24.32 -23.17
C VAL A 338 -1.80 23.57 -23.30
N PRO A 339 -0.62 24.18 -23.04
CA PRO A 339 0.65 23.45 -23.08
C PRO A 339 0.72 22.26 -22.12
N VAL A 340 0.13 22.39 -20.92
CA VAL A 340 0.06 21.32 -19.92
C VAL A 340 -0.83 20.19 -20.41
N LYS A 341 -2.03 20.51 -20.90
CA LYS A 341 -2.97 19.54 -21.48
C LYS A 341 -2.35 18.75 -22.64
N GLN A 342 -1.65 19.45 -23.54
CA GLN A 342 -0.92 18.83 -24.65
C GLN A 342 0.16 17.86 -24.14
N ARG A 343 0.92 18.24 -23.10
CA ARG A 343 1.93 17.36 -22.51
C ARG A 343 1.33 16.14 -21.83
N LEU A 344 0.22 16.29 -21.09
CA LEU A 344 -0.52 15.17 -20.53
C LEU A 344 -0.97 14.19 -21.62
N PHE A 345 -1.49 14.69 -22.73
CA PHE A 345 -1.87 13.83 -23.85
C PHE A 345 -0.67 13.12 -24.48
N GLN A 346 0.47 13.81 -24.60
CA GLN A 346 1.72 13.20 -25.07
C GLN A 346 2.27 12.12 -24.13
N VAL A 347 2.08 12.24 -22.81
CA VAL A 347 2.42 11.18 -21.84
C VAL A 347 1.60 9.92 -22.13
N VAL A 348 0.30 10.06 -22.40
CA VAL A 348 -0.59 8.94 -22.73
C VAL A 348 -0.14 8.25 -24.02
N LEU A 349 0.11 9.03 -25.08
CA LEU A 349 0.58 8.48 -26.37
C LEU A 349 1.94 7.76 -26.21
N ARG A 350 2.86 8.34 -25.43
CA ARG A 350 4.16 7.74 -25.13
C ARG A 350 4.01 6.42 -24.36
N GLY A 351 3.12 6.37 -23.36
CA GLY A 351 2.87 5.16 -22.59
C GLY A 351 2.26 4.03 -23.42
N ILE A 352 1.24 4.33 -24.24
CA ILE A 352 0.68 3.35 -25.19
C ILE A 352 1.77 2.85 -26.14
N LYS A 353 2.59 3.74 -26.69
CA LYS A 353 3.72 3.37 -27.55
C LYS A 353 4.74 2.49 -26.84
N GLN A 354 5.04 2.78 -25.57
CA GLN A 354 5.95 1.97 -24.77
C GLN A 354 5.41 0.55 -24.58
N ILE A 355 4.13 0.41 -24.23
CA ILE A 355 3.46 -0.90 -24.10
C ILE A 355 3.58 -1.69 -25.41
N LEU A 356 3.38 -1.04 -26.56
CA LEU A 356 3.52 -1.66 -27.88
C LEU A 356 4.98 -1.99 -28.24
N GLY A 357 5.95 -1.20 -27.78
CA GLY A 357 7.38 -1.45 -27.98
C GLY A 357 7.95 -2.56 -27.09
N GLU A 358 7.32 -2.81 -25.95
CA GLU A 358 7.74 -3.80 -24.94
C GLU A 358 6.86 -5.06 -24.93
N VAL A 359 6.17 -5.35 -26.03
CA VAL A 359 5.26 -6.51 -26.16
C VAL A 359 5.94 -7.80 -25.70
N ASP A 360 7.18 -8.05 -26.06
CA ASP A 360 7.90 -9.27 -25.67
C ASP A 360 8.05 -9.42 -24.13
N VAL A 361 8.17 -8.31 -23.40
CA VAL A 361 8.24 -8.29 -21.93
C VAL A 361 6.89 -8.69 -21.35
N PHE A 362 5.80 -8.04 -21.80
CA PHE A 362 4.43 -8.37 -21.39
C PHE A 362 4.00 -9.79 -21.78
N LEU A 363 4.56 -10.34 -22.86
CA LEU A 363 4.32 -11.73 -23.27
C LEU A 363 5.15 -12.73 -22.48
N GLY A 364 6.29 -12.30 -21.92
CA GLY A 364 7.25 -13.11 -21.16
C GLY A 364 6.91 -13.26 -19.68
N GLU A 365 6.43 -12.20 -19.03
CA GLU A 365 5.96 -12.22 -17.64
C GLU A 365 4.65 -13.04 -17.53
N ASN A 366 4.78 -14.34 -17.24
CA ASN A 366 3.64 -15.24 -17.02
C ASN A 366 3.76 -15.95 -15.69
N GLU A 367 3.08 -15.40 -14.69
CA GLU A 367 2.27 -16.22 -13.78
C GLU A 367 0.91 -15.52 -13.61
N GLY A 368 -0.12 -16.03 -14.29
CA GLY A 368 -1.50 -15.55 -14.14
C GLY A 368 -2.01 -14.71 -15.31
N HIS A 369 -3.30 -14.84 -15.60
CA HIS A 369 -4.05 -14.16 -16.67
C HIS A 369 -4.21 -12.65 -16.46
N GLU A 370 -3.19 -11.97 -15.97
CA GLU A 370 -3.22 -10.53 -15.70
C GLU A 370 -2.50 -9.84 -16.86
N GLY A 371 -3.11 -8.82 -17.46
CA GLY A 371 -2.43 -7.94 -18.40
C GLY A 371 -1.40 -7.11 -17.63
N PRO A 372 -1.11 -5.85 -18.01
CA PRO A 372 -0.48 -4.94 -17.08
C PRO A 372 -1.27 -4.99 -15.76
N SER A 373 -0.62 -5.41 -14.67
CA SER A 373 -1.21 -5.70 -13.35
C SER A 373 -1.99 -4.52 -12.73
N TYR A 374 -1.91 -3.36 -13.39
CA TYR A 374 -2.49 -2.07 -13.03
C TYR A 374 -3.89 -1.81 -13.61
N TRP A 375 -4.37 -2.59 -14.59
CA TRP A 375 -5.67 -2.32 -15.23
C TRP A 375 -6.84 -2.85 -14.41
N ALA A 376 -7.30 -2.01 -13.50
CA ALA A 376 -8.51 -2.20 -12.72
C ALA A 376 -9.67 -1.47 -13.41
N LEU A 377 -10.07 -1.90 -14.62
CA LEU A 377 -11.06 -1.17 -15.42
C LEU A 377 -12.39 -0.97 -14.68
N SER A 378 -12.78 -1.86 -13.77
CA SER A 378 -13.98 -1.70 -12.94
C SER A 378 -13.84 -0.71 -11.78
N ASP A 379 -12.64 -0.21 -11.48
CA ASP A 379 -12.39 0.76 -10.41
C ASP A 379 -12.94 2.14 -10.81
N PRO A 380 -13.75 2.81 -9.97
CA PRO A 380 -14.26 4.15 -10.24
C PRO A 380 -13.18 5.18 -10.60
N LYS A 381 -12.00 5.12 -9.96
CA LYS A 381 -10.90 6.04 -10.28
C LYS A 381 -10.33 5.80 -11.66
N PHE A 382 -10.34 4.54 -12.12
CA PHE A 382 -9.94 4.20 -13.47
C PHE A 382 -10.98 4.69 -14.49
N GLN A 383 -12.28 4.59 -14.19
CA GLN A 383 -13.33 5.17 -15.04
C GLN A 383 -13.20 6.71 -15.15
N LEU A 384 -12.88 7.40 -14.04
CA LEU A 384 -12.56 8.83 -14.07
C LEU A 384 -11.33 9.15 -14.95
N MET A 385 -10.30 8.31 -14.90
CA MET A 385 -9.13 8.43 -15.78
C MET A 385 -9.55 8.31 -17.25
N LEU A 386 -10.34 7.30 -17.61
CA LEU A 386 -10.83 7.09 -18.98
C LEU A 386 -11.64 8.30 -19.48
N CYS A 387 -12.50 8.86 -18.63
CA CYS A 387 -13.23 10.09 -18.93
C CYS A 387 -12.30 11.26 -19.21
N GLY A 388 -11.29 11.47 -18.37
CA GLY A 388 -10.30 12.52 -18.55
C GLY A 388 -9.44 12.35 -19.82
N LEU A 389 -9.12 11.10 -20.20
CA LEU A 389 -8.43 10.80 -21.45
C LEU A 389 -9.26 11.20 -22.68
N LEU A 390 -10.57 10.95 -22.65
CA LEU A 390 -11.48 11.38 -23.71
C LEU A 390 -11.45 12.91 -23.86
N VAL A 391 -11.58 13.63 -22.74
CA VAL A 391 -11.56 15.10 -22.74
C VAL A 391 -10.23 15.64 -23.29
N LEU A 392 -9.08 15.09 -22.87
CA LEU A 392 -7.78 15.48 -23.43
C LEU A 392 -7.72 15.24 -24.94
N TYR A 393 -8.19 14.10 -25.43
CA TYR A 393 -8.20 13.82 -26.87
C TYR A 393 -9.02 14.87 -27.64
N LEU A 394 -10.23 15.17 -27.14
CA LEU A 394 -11.16 16.07 -27.80
C LEU A 394 -10.69 17.53 -27.79
N ASP A 395 -10.14 17.99 -26.66
CA ASP A 395 -9.73 19.38 -26.43
C ASP A 395 -8.39 19.72 -27.09
N VAL A 396 -7.37 18.86 -26.94
CA VAL A 396 -5.98 19.18 -27.35
C VAL A 396 -5.40 18.29 -28.44
N GLY A 397 -6.19 17.36 -29.00
CA GLY A 397 -5.75 16.56 -30.14
C GLY A 397 -5.43 17.45 -31.34
N ASP A 398 -4.18 17.87 -31.50
CA ASP A 398 -3.71 18.56 -32.69
C ASP A 398 -3.54 17.56 -33.86
N GLY A 399 -3.29 18.09 -35.06
CA GLY A 399 -3.19 17.26 -36.26
C GLY A 399 -2.11 16.17 -36.18
N ASP A 400 -1.04 16.37 -35.40
CA ASP A 400 0.05 15.40 -35.29
C ASP A 400 -0.17 14.39 -34.17
N SER A 401 -0.68 14.81 -33.02
CA SER A 401 -1.07 13.93 -31.92
C SER A 401 -2.20 12.99 -32.33
N ARG A 402 -3.16 13.47 -33.14
CA ARG A 402 -4.21 12.61 -33.72
C ARG A 402 -3.63 11.57 -34.69
N LYS A 403 -2.69 11.95 -35.56
CA LYS A 403 -2.00 10.99 -36.45
C LYS A 403 -1.24 9.93 -35.64
N GLN A 404 -0.56 10.34 -34.58
CA GLN A 404 0.14 9.40 -33.69
C GLN A 404 -0.84 8.45 -33.01
N PHE A 405 -1.94 8.95 -32.45
CA PHE A 405 -2.99 8.12 -31.87
C PHE A 405 -3.51 7.10 -32.88
N LYS A 406 -3.91 7.54 -34.07
CA LYS A 406 -4.38 6.66 -35.14
C LYS A 406 -3.34 5.59 -35.51
N HIS A 407 -2.07 5.98 -35.59
CA HIS A 407 -0.97 5.05 -35.85
C HIS A 407 -0.84 3.98 -34.75
N LEU A 408 -0.93 4.36 -33.48
CA LEU A 408 -0.94 3.42 -32.35
C LEU A 408 -2.14 2.47 -32.43
N CYS A 409 -3.32 2.97 -32.79
CA CYS A 409 -4.48 2.10 -33.02
C CYS A 409 -4.26 1.11 -34.19
N PHE A 410 -3.57 1.53 -35.25
CA PHE A 410 -3.14 0.61 -36.32
C PHE A 410 -2.14 -0.44 -35.82
N GLU A 411 -1.20 -0.09 -34.94
CA GLU A 411 -0.27 -1.06 -34.35
C GLU A 411 -1.01 -2.08 -33.48
N ILE A 412 -1.97 -1.65 -32.65
CA ILE A 412 -2.84 -2.53 -31.86
C ILE A 412 -3.60 -3.50 -32.77
N LYS A 413 -4.14 -3.02 -33.91
CA LYS A 413 -4.83 -3.86 -34.89
C LYS A 413 -3.97 -5.05 -35.35
N PHE A 414 -2.68 -4.86 -35.57
CA PHE A 414 -1.79 -5.95 -36.00
C PHE A 414 -1.61 -7.03 -34.92
N LEU A 415 -1.68 -6.66 -33.64
CA LEU A 415 -1.52 -7.60 -32.53
C LEU A 415 -2.66 -8.65 -32.45
N PHE A 416 -3.87 -8.32 -32.90
CA PHE A 416 -5.00 -9.27 -32.98
C PHE A 416 -4.73 -10.47 -33.90
N TYR A 417 -3.83 -10.32 -34.88
CA TYR A 417 -3.46 -11.41 -35.78
C TYR A 417 -2.27 -12.24 -35.27
N GLY A 418 -1.79 -11.95 -34.05
CA GLY A 418 -0.72 -12.68 -33.38
C GLY A 418 -1.19 -13.96 -32.67
N ALA A 419 -0.29 -14.52 -31.84
CA ALA A 419 -0.63 -15.66 -30.98
C ALA A 419 -1.59 -15.25 -29.86
N TYR A 420 -2.16 -16.24 -29.15
CA TYR A 420 -3.17 -16.02 -28.09
C TYR A 420 -2.83 -14.87 -27.12
N LYS A 421 -1.61 -14.85 -26.57
CA LYS A 421 -1.18 -13.82 -25.61
C LYS A 421 -1.10 -12.42 -26.25
N THR A 422 -0.67 -12.34 -27.50
CA THR A 422 -0.61 -11.09 -28.28
C THR A 422 -2.01 -10.58 -28.61
N SER A 423 -2.92 -11.46 -29.03
CA SER A 423 -4.34 -11.14 -29.23
C SER A 423 -5.00 -10.69 -27.93
N SER A 424 -4.68 -11.34 -26.81
CA SER A 424 -5.20 -10.96 -25.48
C SER A 424 -4.75 -9.56 -25.05
N LEU A 425 -3.48 -9.19 -25.27
CA LEU A 425 -3.01 -7.83 -25.03
C LEU A 425 -3.72 -6.82 -25.94
N ALA A 426 -3.89 -7.15 -27.23
CA ALA A 426 -4.61 -6.32 -28.19
C ALA A 426 -6.05 -6.06 -27.77
N LYS A 427 -6.75 -7.12 -27.34
CA LYS A 427 -8.12 -7.06 -26.80
C LYS A 427 -8.20 -6.07 -25.64
N ARG A 428 -7.34 -6.19 -24.63
CA ARG A 428 -7.36 -5.31 -23.45
C ARG A 428 -7.07 -3.85 -23.77
N LEU A 429 -6.10 -3.59 -24.66
CA LEU A 429 -5.81 -2.23 -25.14
C LEU A 429 -7.02 -1.66 -25.90
N ALA A 430 -7.69 -2.48 -26.71
CA ALA A 430 -8.91 -2.08 -27.40
C ALA A 430 -10.06 -1.79 -26.44
N GLU A 431 -10.26 -2.62 -25.41
CA GLU A 431 -11.27 -2.40 -24.36
C GLU A 431 -11.05 -1.08 -23.63
N MET A 432 -9.81 -0.79 -23.22
CA MET A 432 -9.45 0.49 -22.59
C MET A 432 -9.76 1.68 -23.51
N LEU A 433 -9.38 1.60 -24.79
CA LEU A 433 -9.67 2.67 -25.77
C LEU A 433 -11.17 2.81 -26.04
N LEU A 434 -11.91 1.71 -26.15
CA LEU A 434 -13.36 1.74 -26.33
C LEU A 434 -14.06 2.33 -25.11
N LEU A 435 -13.66 1.94 -23.90
CA LEU A 435 -14.19 2.52 -22.67
C LEU A 435 -13.85 4.01 -22.55
N THR A 436 -12.66 4.43 -22.98
CA THR A 436 -12.31 5.87 -23.10
C THR A 436 -13.33 6.57 -24.00
N VAL A 437 -13.57 6.06 -25.21
CA VAL A 437 -14.52 6.65 -26.16
C VAL A 437 -15.94 6.70 -25.59
N LEU A 438 -16.34 5.67 -24.84
CA LEU A 438 -17.70 5.51 -24.30
C LEU A 438 -17.93 6.21 -22.96
N SER A 439 -16.92 6.86 -22.37
CA SER A 439 -16.98 7.46 -21.03
C SER A 439 -17.57 8.89 -20.97
N ALA A 440 -18.13 9.38 -22.07
CA ALA A 440 -18.68 10.74 -22.13
C ALA A 440 -19.90 10.97 -21.21
N ASP A 441 -20.62 9.90 -20.85
CA ASP A 441 -21.78 9.96 -19.96
C ASP A 441 -21.40 10.28 -18.51
N GLU A 442 -20.13 10.07 -18.13
CA GLU A 442 -19.62 10.40 -16.79
C GLU A 442 -19.25 11.88 -16.63
N PHE A 443 -19.19 12.66 -17.72
CA PHE A 443 -18.83 14.08 -17.68
C PHE A 443 -20.08 14.97 -17.77
N THR A 444 -20.43 15.65 -16.67
CA THR A 444 -21.73 16.34 -16.53
C THR A 444 -21.77 17.80 -17.02
N THR A 445 -20.68 18.38 -17.57
CA THR A 445 -20.58 19.86 -17.65
C THR A 445 -19.82 20.48 -18.83
N GLU A 446 -19.77 19.89 -20.03
CA GLU A 446 -19.13 20.57 -21.18
C GLU A 446 -19.96 20.69 -22.48
N SER A 447 -19.67 21.77 -23.21
CA SER A 447 -20.42 22.30 -24.35
C SER A 447 -20.40 21.40 -25.59
N ASP A 448 -21.41 21.53 -26.46
CA ASP A 448 -21.50 20.85 -27.77
C ASP A 448 -20.23 20.98 -28.65
N GLU A 449 -19.40 22.00 -28.43
CA GLU A 449 -18.16 22.26 -29.19
C GLU A 449 -17.07 21.19 -28.94
N LEU A 450 -16.95 20.69 -27.70
CA LEU A 450 -15.98 19.63 -27.35
C LEU A 450 -16.27 18.34 -28.12
N PHE A 451 -17.55 18.03 -28.32
CA PHE A 451 -18.00 16.81 -29.00
C PHE A 451 -17.80 16.84 -30.52
N SER A 452 -17.38 17.96 -31.11
CA SER A 452 -17.07 18.06 -32.55
C SER A 452 -15.92 17.12 -32.98
N GLY A 453 -14.99 16.83 -32.07
CA GLY A 453 -13.88 15.89 -32.28
C GLY A 453 -14.26 14.41 -32.15
N LEU A 454 -15.43 14.11 -31.59
CA LEU A 454 -15.84 12.73 -31.28
C LEU A 454 -16.09 11.90 -32.54
N ASP A 455 -16.59 12.50 -33.61
CA ASP A 455 -16.79 11.83 -34.90
C ASP A 455 -15.45 11.33 -35.49
N ILE A 456 -14.39 12.12 -35.34
CA ILE A 456 -13.05 11.76 -35.83
C ILE A 456 -12.51 10.59 -35.02
N LEU A 457 -12.59 10.68 -33.68
CA LEU A 457 -12.16 9.60 -32.79
C LEU A 457 -12.89 8.29 -33.08
N GLN A 458 -14.22 8.34 -33.22
CA GLN A 458 -15.03 7.16 -33.55
C GLN A 458 -14.58 6.53 -34.86
N ARG A 459 -14.35 7.32 -35.92
CA ARG A 459 -13.86 6.81 -37.21
C ARG A 459 -12.49 6.17 -37.09
N ASP A 460 -11.57 6.81 -36.37
CA ASP A 460 -10.23 6.26 -36.17
C ASP A 460 -10.32 4.88 -35.50
N ILE A 461 -11.13 4.74 -34.44
CA ILE A 461 -11.34 3.46 -33.74
C ILE A 461 -12.01 2.41 -34.63
N VAL A 462 -13.04 2.80 -35.38
CA VAL A 462 -13.78 1.92 -36.32
C VAL A 462 -12.84 1.37 -37.40
N ASP A 463 -12.06 2.25 -38.03
CA ASP A 463 -11.16 1.89 -39.14
C ASP A 463 -9.99 0.99 -38.69
N THR A 464 -9.60 1.08 -37.43
CA THR A 464 -8.43 0.37 -36.89
C THR A 464 -8.80 -0.86 -36.07
N ILE A 465 -9.37 -0.67 -34.87
CA ILE A 465 -9.38 -1.71 -33.82
C ILE A 465 -10.75 -2.32 -33.57
N LEU A 466 -11.85 -1.66 -33.98
CA LEU A 466 -13.19 -2.13 -33.68
C LEU A 466 -13.51 -3.47 -34.36
N VAL A 467 -13.24 -3.60 -35.65
CA VAL A 467 -13.51 -4.82 -36.43
C VAL A 467 -12.84 -6.06 -35.81
N PRO A 468 -11.50 -6.08 -35.62
CA PRO A 468 -10.85 -7.26 -35.04
C PRO A 468 -11.27 -7.51 -33.59
N TYR A 469 -11.56 -6.46 -32.82
CA TYR A 469 -12.08 -6.61 -31.45
C TYR A 469 -13.44 -7.31 -31.44
N VAL A 470 -14.41 -6.85 -32.24
CA VAL A 470 -15.75 -7.46 -32.37
C VAL A 470 -15.63 -8.96 -32.71
N HIS A 471 -14.84 -9.29 -33.73
CA HIS A 471 -14.66 -10.70 -34.13
C HIS A 471 -13.99 -11.57 -33.06
N GLU A 472 -13.08 -11.00 -32.25
CA GLU A 472 -12.42 -11.74 -31.18
C GLU A 472 -13.39 -12.00 -30.02
N ILE A 473 -14.15 -11.00 -29.58
CA ILE A 473 -15.07 -11.17 -28.45
C ILE A 473 -16.30 -12.00 -28.79
N GLU A 474 -16.75 -12.04 -30.05
CA GLU A 474 -17.86 -12.91 -30.46
C GLU A 474 -17.55 -14.41 -30.30
N ARG A 475 -16.29 -14.77 -30.06
CA ARG A 475 -15.89 -16.14 -29.70
C ARG A 475 -16.23 -16.47 -28.25
N GLU A 476 -16.49 -15.47 -27.43
CA GLU A 476 -16.76 -15.62 -26.00
C GLU A 476 -18.24 -15.89 -25.77
N GLU A 477 -18.53 -16.89 -24.93
CA GLU A 477 -19.90 -17.35 -24.67
C GLU A 477 -20.82 -16.23 -24.18
N GLU A 478 -20.28 -15.30 -23.38
CA GLU A 478 -21.04 -14.15 -22.83
C GLU A 478 -21.62 -13.22 -23.90
N ILE A 479 -21.05 -13.21 -25.11
CA ILE A 479 -21.55 -12.36 -26.21
C ILE A 479 -22.74 -13.01 -26.92
N TRP A 480 -22.77 -14.33 -27.09
CA TRP A 480 -23.81 -15.01 -27.88
C TRP A 480 -24.78 -15.88 -27.07
N ASN A 481 -24.53 -16.11 -25.77
CA ASN A 481 -25.43 -16.82 -24.87
C ASN A 481 -26.21 -15.83 -23.96
N PRO A 482 -27.50 -15.55 -24.24
CA PRO A 482 -28.31 -14.64 -23.43
C PRO A 482 -28.60 -15.14 -22.01
N GLU A 483 -28.31 -16.41 -21.73
CA GLU A 483 -28.51 -17.07 -20.43
C GLU A 483 -27.19 -17.18 -19.64
N PHE A 484 -26.10 -16.57 -20.11
CA PHE A 484 -24.81 -16.59 -19.43
C PHE A 484 -24.91 -15.94 -18.04
N GLU A 485 -24.78 -16.75 -16.98
CA GLU A 485 -24.66 -16.30 -15.59
C GLU A 485 -23.19 -16.38 -15.16
N GLY A 486 -22.51 -15.23 -15.04
CA GLY A 486 -21.15 -15.14 -14.51
C GLY A 486 -21.09 -15.28 -12.98
N VAL A 487 -19.99 -15.84 -12.45
CA VAL A 487 -19.71 -15.87 -11.00
C VAL A 487 -18.89 -14.65 -10.60
N VAL A 488 -19.41 -13.84 -9.65
CA VAL A 488 -18.69 -12.69 -9.07
C VAL A 488 -17.36 -13.16 -8.47
N GLY A 489 -16.26 -12.59 -8.94
CA GLY A 489 -14.90 -12.86 -8.47
C GLY A 489 -14.07 -13.80 -9.35
N MET A 490 -14.68 -14.56 -10.27
CA MET A 490 -13.96 -15.36 -11.29
C MET A 490 -14.05 -14.77 -12.70
N VAL A 491 -15.04 -13.92 -12.97
CA VAL A 491 -15.20 -13.24 -14.27
C VAL A 491 -14.73 -11.79 -14.13
N ARG A 492 -13.46 -11.53 -14.44
CA ARG A 492 -12.98 -10.19 -14.83
C ARG A 492 -13.00 -10.14 -16.37
N SER A 493 -14.18 -10.11 -16.97
CA SER A 493 -14.30 -9.93 -18.41
C SER A 493 -14.59 -8.44 -18.65
N ASP A 494 -13.52 -7.69 -18.95
CA ASP A 494 -13.56 -6.23 -19.14
C ASP A 494 -14.50 -5.81 -20.29
N ASN A 495 -14.82 -6.72 -21.21
CA ASN A 495 -15.87 -6.59 -22.22
C ASN A 495 -17.29 -6.44 -21.64
N LEU A 496 -17.59 -6.93 -20.42
CA LEU A 496 -18.85 -6.61 -19.74
C LEU A 496 -18.94 -5.12 -19.43
N LEU A 497 -17.82 -4.48 -19.08
CA LEU A 497 -17.77 -3.03 -18.88
C LEU A 497 -18.03 -2.29 -20.19
N VAL A 498 -17.50 -2.80 -21.31
CA VAL A 498 -17.77 -2.23 -22.65
C VAL A 498 -19.25 -2.36 -23.00
N ASN A 499 -19.84 -3.53 -22.78
CA ASN A 499 -21.28 -3.76 -23.01
C ASN A 499 -22.16 -2.86 -22.14
N ASP A 500 -21.82 -2.71 -20.86
CA ASP A 500 -22.52 -1.81 -19.94
C ASP A 500 -22.40 -0.35 -20.40
N ALA A 501 -21.21 0.09 -20.81
CA ALA A 501 -20.99 1.44 -21.33
C ALA A 501 -21.79 1.69 -22.63
N LEU A 502 -21.80 0.75 -23.57
CA LEU A 502 -22.63 0.81 -24.77
C LEU A 502 -24.12 0.90 -24.42
N ALA A 503 -24.59 0.09 -23.47
CA ALA A 503 -25.98 0.13 -23.02
C ALA A 503 -26.33 1.48 -22.36
N ARG A 504 -25.42 2.06 -21.56
CA ARG A 504 -25.62 3.39 -20.96
C ARG A 504 -25.72 4.47 -22.03
N ILE A 505 -24.77 4.53 -22.95
CA ILE A 505 -24.76 5.51 -24.05
C ILE A 505 -26.01 5.39 -24.91
N LYS A 506 -26.43 4.17 -25.28
CA LYS A 506 -27.65 3.93 -26.07
C LYS A 506 -28.92 4.50 -25.42
N ASN A 507 -28.98 4.45 -24.09
CA ASN A 507 -30.11 4.97 -23.31
C ASN A 507 -29.91 6.44 -22.88
N SER A 508 -28.81 7.07 -23.27
CA SER A 508 -28.48 8.45 -22.89
C SER A 508 -28.88 9.47 -23.97
N VAL A 509 -28.88 10.75 -23.60
CA VAL A 509 -29.05 11.87 -24.56
C VAL A 509 -27.90 11.96 -25.57
N LEU A 510 -26.75 11.36 -25.26
CA LEU A 510 -25.56 11.37 -26.11
C LEU A 510 -25.63 10.35 -27.26
N PHE A 511 -26.61 9.44 -27.28
CA PHE A 511 -26.68 8.37 -28.29
C PHE A 511 -26.50 8.87 -29.72
N SER A 512 -27.15 9.99 -30.08
CA SER A 512 -27.05 10.59 -31.41
C SER A 512 -25.64 11.02 -31.82
N LYS A 513 -24.74 11.29 -30.86
CA LYS A 513 -23.33 11.64 -31.09
C LYS A 513 -22.46 10.40 -31.34
N TYR A 514 -22.97 9.20 -31.05
CA TYR A 514 -22.25 7.93 -31.17
C TYR A 514 -22.69 7.07 -32.37
N ASN A 515 -23.47 7.64 -33.31
CA ASN A 515 -24.02 6.89 -34.45
C ASN A 515 -22.95 6.14 -35.26
N ILE A 516 -21.76 6.72 -35.46
CA ILE A 516 -20.68 6.08 -36.23
C ILE A 516 -20.26 4.77 -35.58
N LEU A 517 -20.03 4.77 -34.27
CA LEU A 517 -19.62 3.58 -33.54
C LEU A 517 -20.73 2.53 -33.51
N PHE A 518 -21.97 2.91 -33.18
CA PHE A 518 -23.08 1.96 -33.07
C PHE A 518 -23.45 1.34 -34.41
N THR A 519 -23.53 2.13 -35.48
CA THR A 519 -23.78 1.61 -36.84
C THR A 519 -22.68 0.66 -37.27
N ALA A 520 -21.41 0.98 -37.02
CA ALA A 520 -20.31 0.07 -37.34
C ALA A 520 -20.43 -1.27 -36.59
N ILE A 521 -20.75 -1.26 -35.29
CA ILE A 521 -20.95 -2.51 -34.54
C ILE A 521 -22.12 -3.31 -35.12
N GLU A 522 -23.25 -2.68 -35.42
CA GLU A 522 -24.42 -3.34 -36.03
C GLU A 522 -24.12 -3.93 -37.42
N GLU A 523 -23.23 -3.30 -38.19
CA GLU A 523 -22.82 -3.79 -39.51
C GLU A 523 -21.80 -4.94 -39.45
N ILE A 524 -20.92 -4.95 -38.44
CA ILE A 524 -19.83 -5.93 -38.32
C ILE A 524 -20.25 -7.16 -37.50
N ALA A 525 -21.06 -6.96 -36.46
CA ALA A 525 -21.43 -8.02 -35.52
C ALA A 525 -22.27 -9.11 -36.20
N VAL A 526 -21.90 -10.37 -35.95
CA VAL A 526 -22.64 -11.55 -36.40
C VAL A 526 -23.43 -12.17 -35.26
N ALA A 527 -23.01 -11.94 -34.01
CA ALA A 527 -23.72 -12.35 -32.81
C ALA A 527 -24.71 -11.26 -32.33
N ARG A 528 -25.68 -11.66 -31.49
CA ARG A 528 -26.59 -10.71 -30.85
C ARG A 528 -25.96 -10.17 -29.57
N TRP A 529 -25.50 -8.92 -29.60
CA TRP A 529 -24.83 -8.32 -28.45
C TRP A 529 -25.80 -7.94 -27.32
N PRO A 530 -25.41 -8.09 -26.03
CA PRO A 530 -26.30 -7.84 -24.89
C PRO A 530 -26.92 -6.43 -24.83
N TYR A 531 -26.15 -5.41 -25.20
CA TYR A 531 -26.60 -4.00 -25.17
C TYR A 531 -27.74 -3.72 -26.17
N MET A 532 -27.93 -4.56 -27.20
CA MET A 532 -28.96 -4.35 -28.22
C MET A 532 -30.38 -4.47 -27.66
N ASP A 533 -30.59 -5.28 -26.62
CA ASP A 533 -31.90 -5.60 -26.06
C ASP A 533 -32.31 -4.77 -24.84
N GLY A 534 -31.42 -3.90 -24.34
CA GLY A 534 -31.64 -3.16 -23.10
C GLY A 534 -31.70 -4.05 -21.84
N ARG A 535 -31.32 -5.33 -21.95
CA ARG A 535 -31.18 -6.23 -20.79
C ARG A 535 -29.81 -5.99 -20.16
N LYS A 536 -29.78 -5.72 -18.85
CA LYS A 536 -28.55 -5.84 -18.07
C LYS A 536 -28.18 -7.32 -18.01
N VAL A 537 -26.93 -7.68 -18.28
CA VAL A 537 -26.42 -9.02 -17.95
C VAL A 537 -26.50 -9.14 -16.42
N PRO A 538 -27.34 -10.05 -15.87
CA PRO A 538 -27.57 -10.08 -14.43
C PRO A 538 -26.32 -10.60 -13.72
N PHE A 539 -25.61 -9.71 -13.03
CA PHE A 539 -24.58 -10.08 -12.06
C PHE A 539 -25.24 -10.63 -10.78
N ARG A 540 -24.90 -11.87 -10.39
CA ARG A 540 -25.26 -12.39 -9.06
C ARG A 540 -24.35 -11.76 -8.01
N GLU A 541 -24.80 -10.70 -7.36
CA GLU A 541 -24.20 -10.24 -6.11
C GLU A 541 -24.22 -11.39 -5.09
N THR A 542 -23.08 -12.00 -4.82
CA THR A 542 -22.91 -12.72 -3.55
C THR A 542 -22.78 -11.67 -2.46
N GLY A 543 -23.93 -11.21 -1.94
CA GLY A 543 -23.96 -10.37 -0.75
C GLY A 543 -23.22 -11.02 0.42
N PRO A 544 -22.72 -10.23 1.39
CA PRO A 544 -22.09 -10.77 2.59
C PRO A 544 -23.08 -11.69 3.30
N GLY A 545 -22.62 -12.87 3.71
CA GLY A 545 -23.43 -13.96 4.22
C GLY A 545 -24.54 -13.51 5.16
N LYS A 546 -25.78 -13.42 4.65
CA LYS A 546 -26.96 -13.57 5.49
C LYS A 546 -26.98 -15.03 5.90
N GLY A 547 -26.81 -15.26 7.20
CA GLY A 547 -26.73 -16.57 7.83
C GLY A 547 -27.72 -17.55 7.21
N VAL A 548 -27.18 -18.70 6.80
CA VAL A 548 -27.96 -19.89 6.48
C VAL A 548 -28.77 -20.22 7.71
N ASN A 549 -30.01 -19.75 7.74
CA ASN A 549 -30.99 -20.17 8.72
C ASN A 549 -31.36 -21.60 8.34
N THR A 550 -30.70 -22.55 9.01
CA THR A 550 -30.97 -23.98 8.92
C THR A 550 -32.44 -24.25 9.25
N SER A 551 -33.30 -24.29 8.23
CA SER A 551 -34.62 -24.92 8.32
C SER A 551 -34.49 -26.36 7.82
N LEU A 552 -33.99 -27.21 8.71
CA LEU A 552 -34.12 -28.67 8.63
C LEU A 552 -35.61 -29.03 8.47
N LYS A 553 -36.07 -29.22 7.22
CA LYS A 553 -37.30 -29.95 6.94
C LYS A 553 -37.09 -31.41 7.30
N LYS A 554 -37.41 -31.76 8.55
CA LYS A 554 -37.66 -33.14 8.99
C LYS A 554 -38.73 -33.76 8.09
N LYS A 555 -38.33 -34.71 7.24
CA LYS A 555 -39.21 -35.71 6.65
C LYS A 555 -39.74 -36.60 7.78
N ASN A 556 -40.95 -36.31 8.26
CA ASN A 556 -41.72 -37.27 9.04
C ASN A 556 -42.21 -38.38 8.09
N ARG A 557 -41.57 -39.54 8.18
CA ARG A 557 -42.18 -40.84 7.84
C ARG A 557 -43.23 -41.13 8.91
N MET A 558 -44.50 -41.15 8.55
CA MET A 558 -45.52 -41.89 9.28
C MET A 558 -46.23 -42.80 8.28
N ASN A 559 -45.88 -44.09 8.35
CA ASN A 559 -46.73 -45.17 7.88
C ASN A 559 -48.00 -45.19 8.76
N LYS A 560 -49.16 -45.28 8.13
CA LYS A 560 -50.36 -45.89 8.70
C LYS A 560 -50.91 -46.88 7.68
N SER A 561 -50.84 -48.15 8.06
CA SER A 561 -51.77 -49.26 7.78
C SER A 561 -52.69 -49.16 6.56
N GLU A 562 -52.53 -50.04 5.59
CA GLU A 562 -53.20 -51.34 5.48
C GLU A 562 -52.36 -52.29 4.61
#